data_AF-A4JTT8-F1
#
_entry.id   AF-A4JTT8-F1
#
_cell.length_a   1.000
_cell.length_b   1.000
_cell.length_c   1.000
_cell.angle_alpha   90.00
_cell.angle_beta   90.00
_cell.angle_gamma   90.00
#
_symmetry.space_group_name_H-M   'P 1'
#
loop_
_entity.id
_entity.type
_entity.pdbx_description
1 polymer ?
#
loop_
_entity_poly.entity_id
_entity_poly.type
_entity_poly.pdbx_seq_one_letter_code
_entity_poly.pdbx_strand_id
1 'polypeptide(L)'
;MQTGLRLYQAIIDQSQTLDIEFEVAASACEFSADLLMSCFGEPTREKPHDLYEILTRKRINAISKFLDCSGFRVFLLADVFKWHDYRLISSSSVFVVDKAQLEGKANEAASYLRSVVQANIFGSPEFIVEEFVAATWSKTLAEACTKVDVSYRKLLSWKNRVTTPGLGDLKEVRLIAEAMEMGTPIVMGSLGLLQRQDFLLHEELIDFEKELNAALDVEIW
;
A
#
# COMPACT_ATOMS: atom_id res chain seq x y z
N MET A 1 15.06 2.48 8.48
CA MET A 1 13.81 2.13 9.17
C MET A 1 13.36 0.80 8.58
N GLN A 2 13.11 -0.22 9.40
CA GLN A 2 12.52 -1.47 8.92
C GLN A 2 11.09 -1.20 8.45
N THR A 3 10.76 -1.61 7.23
CA THR A 3 9.45 -1.35 6.62
C THR A 3 8.36 -2.12 7.35
N GLY A 4 7.27 -1.45 7.73
CA GLY A 4 6.12 -2.06 8.40
C GLY A 4 6.25 -2.18 9.92
N LEU A 5 7.24 -1.53 10.51
CA LEU A 5 7.42 -1.49 11.97
C LEU A 5 6.25 -0.81 12.69
N ARG A 6 5.61 0.18 12.06
CA ARG A 6 4.39 0.81 12.60
C ARG A 6 3.23 -0.16 12.70
N LEU A 7 3.05 -1.03 11.70
CA LEU A 7 2.03 -2.05 11.75
C LEU A 7 2.28 -3.07 12.87
N TYR A 8 3.54 -3.47 13.03
CA TYR A 8 3.93 -4.36 14.14
C TYR A 8 3.63 -3.73 15.50
N GLN A 9 4.03 -2.47 15.70
CA GLN A 9 3.76 -1.74 16.93
C GLN A 9 2.26 -1.55 17.20
N ALA A 10 1.47 -1.20 16.17
CA ALA A 10 0.02 -1.07 16.32
C ALA A 10 -0.66 -2.37 16.78
N ILE A 11 -0.15 -3.54 16.35
CA ILE A 11 -0.65 -4.84 16.82
C ILE A 11 -0.32 -5.05 18.31
N ILE A 12 0.88 -4.65 18.75
CA ILE A 12 1.28 -4.72 20.16
C ILE A 12 0.44 -3.78 21.03
N ASP A 13 0.26 -2.53 20.59
CA ASP A 13 -0.51 -1.54 21.35
C ASP A 13 -1.97 -1.98 21.53
N GLN A 14 -2.55 -2.57 20.48
CA GLN A 14 -3.89 -3.13 20.53
C GLN A 14 -3.96 -4.39 21.41
N SER A 15 -2.95 -5.26 21.40
CA SER A 15 -2.92 -6.43 22.29
C SER A 15 -2.88 -6.02 23.76
N GLN A 16 -2.09 -5.00 24.09
CA GLN A 16 -2.04 -4.42 25.44
C GLN A 16 -3.37 -3.78 25.85
N THR A 17 -4.01 -3.05 24.93
CA THR A 17 -5.32 -2.42 25.16
C THR A 17 -6.42 -3.47 25.44
N LEU A 18 -6.34 -4.62 24.78
CA LEU A 18 -7.27 -5.74 24.95
C LEU A 18 -6.91 -6.69 26.11
N ASP A 19 -5.78 -6.46 26.80
CA ASP A 19 -5.23 -7.33 27.85
C ASP A 19 -5.07 -8.80 27.38
N ILE A 20 -4.50 -8.99 26.19
CA ILE A 20 -4.21 -10.30 25.61
C ILE A 20 -2.71 -10.46 25.29
N GLU A 21 -2.25 -11.72 25.30
CA GLU A 21 -0.89 -12.08 24.89
C GLU A 21 -0.66 -11.77 23.40
N PHE A 22 0.58 -11.40 23.05
CA PHE A 22 0.95 -11.03 21.69
C PHE A 22 0.73 -12.18 20.69
N GLU A 23 0.95 -13.42 21.12
CA GLU A 23 0.71 -14.63 20.32
C GLU A 23 -0.76 -14.76 19.90
N VAL A 24 -1.69 -14.35 20.78
CA VAL A 24 -3.12 -14.34 20.49
C VAL A 24 -3.45 -13.23 19.50
N ALA A 25 -2.87 -12.05 19.64
CA ALA A 25 -3.01 -10.94 18.71
C ALA A 25 -2.44 -11.28 17.31
N ALA A 26 -1.26 -11.88 17.25
CA ALA A 26 -0.62 -12.35 16.02
C ALA A 26 -1.50 -13.37 15.29
N SER A 27 -2.04 -14.33 16.03
CA SER A 27 -2.97 -15.34 15.50
C SER A 27 -4.26 -14.70 14.95
N ALA A 28 -4.83 -13.73 15.66
CA ALA A 28 -5.98 -12.95 15.19
C ALA A 28 -5.69 -12.17 13.91
N CYS A 29 -4.43 -11.78 13.69
CA CYS A 29 -3.94 -11.13 12.47
C CYS A 29 -3.49 -12.11 11.37
N GLU A 30 -3.73 -13.42 11.53
CA GLU A 30 -3.35 -14.48 10.57
C GLU A 30 -1.81 -14.62 10.38
N PHE A 31 -1.07 -14.39 11.46
CA PHE A 31 0.37 -14.62 11.59
C PHE A 31 0.69 -15.60 12.72
N SER A 32 1.86 -16.25 12.64
CA SER A 32 2.53 -16.74 13.84
C SER A 32 3.36 -15.61 14.46
N ALA A 33 3.51 -15.61 15.78
CA ALA A 33 4.37 -14.63 16.46
C ALA A 33 5.80 -14.69 15.93
N ASP A 34 6.34 -15.89 15.70
CA ASP A 34 7.67 -16.09 15.11
C ASP A 34 7.80 -15.45 13.72
N LEU A 35 6.77 -15.57 12.86
CA LEU A 35 6.78 -14.97 11.53
C LEU A 35 6.79 -13.44 11.61
N LEU A 36 5.96 -12.84 12.46
CA LEU A 36 5.99 -11.39 12.68
C LEU A 36 7.32 -10.93 13.25
N MET A 37 7.86 -11.63 14.25
CA MET A 37 9.15 -11.31 14.85
C MET A 37 10.29 -11.39 13.82
N SER A 38 10.30 -12.42 12.97
CA SER A 38 11.32 -12.58 11.92
C SER A 38 11.39 -11.43 10.91
N CYS A 39 10.33 -10.63 10.76
CA CYS A 39 10.36 -9.40 9.96
C CYS A 39 11.22 -8.30 10.61
N PHE A 40 11.48 -8.38 11.92
CA PHE A 40 12.15 -7.35 12.71
C PHE A 40 13.42 -7.84 13.45
N GLY A 41 13.66 -9.16 13.62
CA GLY A 41 14.91 -9.81 14.09
C GLY A 41 14.76 -11.34 14.27
N GLU A 42 15.78 -12.24 14.23
CA GLU A 42 17.20 -12.19 14.64
C GLU A 42 18.27 -12.00 13.52
N PRO A 43 19.53 -11.65 13.87
CA PRO A 43 20.69 -11.46 12.97
C PRO A 43 21.22 -12.75 12.30
N THR A 44 20.52 -13.86 12.42
CA THR A 44 20.94 -15.18 11.95
C THR A 44 20.67 -15.32 10.44
N ARG A 45 21.52 -14.65 9.67
CA ARG A 45 21.93 -14.93 8.28
C ARG A 45 20.96 -14.74 7.11
N GLU A 46 19.66 -14.49 7.31
CA GLU A 46 18.78 -14.10 6.20
C GLU A 46 18.39 -12.62 6.31
N LYS A 47 18.34 -11.92 5.16
CA LYS A 47 17.94 -10.51 5.14
C LYS A 47 16.50 -10.41 5.69
N PRO A 48 16.19 -9.47 6.60
CA PRO A 48 14.82 -9.30 7.07
C PRO A 48 13.89 -9.06 5.87
N HIS A 49 12.81 -9.83 5.80
CA HIS A 49 11.75 -9.62 4.82
C HIS A 49 10.96 -8.36 5.21
N ASP A 50 10.69 -7.49 4.23
CA ASP A 50 9.78 -6.39 4.47
C ASP A 50 8.39 -6.97 4.83
N LEU A 51 7.76 -6.49 5.91
CA LEU A 51 6.48 -7.04 6.41
C LEU A 51 5.40 -7.07 5.31
N TYR A 52 5.42 -6.10 4.39
CA TYR A 52 4.46 -6.05 3.29
C TYR A 52 4.60 -7.21 2.29
N GLU A 53 5.75 -7.88 2.18
CA GLU A 53 5.94 -9.04 1.29
C GLU A 53 5.07 -10.24 1.71
N ILE A 54 4.78 -10.34 3.01
CA ILE A 54 3.97 -11.42 3.57
C ILE A 54 2.52 -10.96 3.87
N LEU A 55 2.15 -9.72 3.56
CA LEU A 55 0.77 -9.23 3.70
C LEU A 55 -0.10 -9.71 2.54
N THR A 56 -0.82 -10.81 2.77
CA THR A 56 -1.86 -11.30 1.86
C THR A 56 -3.19 -10.57 2.10
N ARG A 57 -4.13 -10.65 1.15
CA ARG A 57 -5.50 -10.09 1.35
C ARG A 57 -6.16 -10.61 2.62
N LYS A 58 -5.99 -11.90 2.93
CA LYS A 58 -6.53 -12.51 4.15
C LYS A 58 -5.98 -11.83 5.40
N ARG A 59 -4.65 -11.58 5.43
CA ARG A 59 -3.97 -10.90 6.54
C ARG A 59 -4.38 -9.43 6.66
N ILE A 60 -4.46 -8.70 5.55
CA ILE A 60 -4.93 -7.30 5.55
C ILE A 60 -6.32 -7.19 6.17
N ASN A 61 -7.25 -8.06 5.78
CA ASN A 61 -8.61 -8.07 6.33
C ASN A 61 -8.63 -8.46 7.82
N ALA A 62 -7.80 -9.43 8.23
CA ALA A 62 -7.71 -9.88 9.61
C ALA A 62 -7.15 -8.76 10.53
N ILE A 63 -6.08 -8.09 10.09
CA ILE A 63 -5.48 -6.95 10.77
C ILE A 63 -6.46 -5.78 10.86
N SER A 64 -7.10 -5.41 9.75
CA SER A 64 -8.10 -4.33 9.71
C SER A 64 -9.21 -4.58 10.73
N LYS A 65 -9.69 -5.82 10.86
CA LYS A 65 -10.66 -6.22 11.87
C LYS A 65 -10.10 -6.18 13.29
N PHE A 66 -8.87 -6.65 13.51
CA PHE A 66 -8.25 -6.70 14.84
C PHE A 66 -7.96 -5.30 15.39
N LEU A 67 -7.45 -4.41 14.55
CA LEU A 67 -7.13 -3.01 14.87
C LEU A 67 -8.34 -2.07 14.79
N ASP A 68 -9.52 -2.58 14.40
CA ASP A 68 -10.73 -1.80 14.13
C ASP A 68 -10.45 -0.56 13.25
N CYS A 69 -9.82 -0.79 12.10
CA CYS A 69 -9.41 0.26 11.20
C CYS A 69 -9.64 -0.11 9.73
N SER A 70 -9.52 0.88 8.83
CA SER A 70 -9.64 0.65 7.40
C SER A 70 -8.51 -0.21 6.84
N GLY A 71 -8.77 -0.94 5.75
CA GLY A 71 -7.71 -1.62 5.01
C GLY A 71 -6.63 -0.65 4.52
N PHE A 72 -7.01 0.57 4.18
CA PHE A 72 -6.11 1.66 3.82
C PHE A 72 -5.12 1.99 4.95
N ARG A 73 -5.57 2.03 6.21
CA ARG A 73 -4.68 2.21 7.37
C ARG A 73 -3.64 1.11 7.46
N VAL A 74 -4.03 -0.13 7.18
CA VAL A 74 -3.09 -1.27 7.18
C VAL A 74 -1.98 -1.07 6.14
N PHE A 75 -2.31 -0.59 4.93
CA PHE A 75 -1.29 -0.26 3.92
C PHE A 75 -0.36 0.87 4.38
N LEU A 76 -0.88 1.89 5.06
CA LEU A 76 -0.07 3.00 5.60
C LEU A 76 0.88 2.50 6.70
N LEU A 77 0.36 1.74 7.68
CA LEU A 77 1.13 1.18 8.78
C LEU A 77 2.19 0.18 8.31
N ALA A 78 1.91 -0.54 7.21
CA ALA A 78 2.86 -1.43 6.56
C ALA A 78 3.91 -0.70 5.69
N ASP A 79 3.90 0.64 5.69
CA ASP A 79 4.74 1.51 4.87
C ASP A 79 4.69 1.16 3.35
N VAL A 80 3.52 0.69 2.87
CA VAL A 80 3.31 0.34 1.45
C VAL A 80 3.34 1.59 0.59
N PHE A 81 2.77 2.69 1.07
CA PHE A 81 2.78 3.98 0.38
C PHE A 81 3.86 4.90 0.95
N LYS A 82 4.64 5.50 0.05
CA LYS A 82 5.59 6.59 0.36
C LYS A 82 5.03 7.92 -0.12
N TRP A 83 5.51 9.04 0.41
CA TRP A 83 5.04 10.37 -0.05
C TRP A 83 5.16 10.58 -1.56
N HIS A 84 6.20 10.05 -2.19
CA HIS A 84 6.37 10.14 -3.66
C HIS A 84 5.38 9.26 -4.45
N ASP A 85 4.69 8.32 -3.80
CA ASP A 85 3.70 7.45 -4.45
C ASP A 85 2.38 8.19 -4.72
N TYR A 86 2.17 9.37 -4.14
CA TYR A 86 0.99 10.21 -4.35
C TYR A 86 1.18 11.30 -5.44
N ARG A 87 2.12 11.10 -6.38
CA ARG A 87 2.74 12.07 -7.32
C ARG A 87 1.84 12.98 -8.21
N LEU A 88 0.54 13.07 -7.96
CA LEU A 88 -0.24 14.28 -8.23
C LEU A 88 0.06 15.42 -7.23
N ILE A 89 0.92 15.19 -6.23
CA ILE A 89 1.53 16.25 -5.40
C ILE A 89 2.32 17.18 -6.34
N SER A 90 1.80 18.40 -6.49
CA SER A 90 2.33 19.45 -7.35
C SER A 90 3.86 19.62 -7.20
N SER A 91 4.49 19.91 -8.34
CA SER A 91 5.87 20.37 -8.53
C SER A 91 6.57 21.03 -7.32
N SER A 92 7.87 20.76 -7.15
CA SER A 92 8.83 21.47 -6.27
C SER A 92 8.65 21.16 -4.76
N SER A 93 9.64 20.76 -3.97
CA SER A 93 11.03 21.21 -3.89
C SER A 93 11.93 20.20 -3.18
N VAL A 94 13.20 20.25 -3.57
CA VAL A 94 14.40 19.90 -2.80
C VAL A 94 14.31 20.49 -1.37
N PHE A 95 14.95 19.85 -0.39
CA PHE A 95 15.18 20.27 1.02
C PHE A 95 14.28 19.64 2.10
N VAL A 96 14.95 19.43 3.25
CA VAL A 96 14.57 18.65 4.44
C VAL A 96 13.25 19.12 5.06
N VAL A 97 12.39 18.17 5.44
CA VAL A 97 10.96 18.38 5.72
C VAL A 97 10.70 18.76 7.18
N ASP A 98 9.96 19.85 7.40
CA ASP A 98 9.43 20.35 8.68
C ASP A 98 7.94 19.96 8.84
N LYS A 99 7.43 19.89 10.10
CA LYS A 99 6.12 19.31 10.46
C LYS A 99 4.92 20.00 9.77
N ALA A 100 4.97 21.31 9.58
CA ALA A 100 3.92 22.08 8.88
C ALA A 100 3.80 21.73 7.38
N GLN A 101 4.87 21.23 6.74
CA GLN A 101 4.79 20.72 5.37
C GLN A 101 4.21 19.31 5.28
N LEU A 102 4.24 18.52 6.37
CA LEU A 102 3.62 17.20 6.41
C LEU A 102 2.09 17.31 6.43
N GLU A 103 1.54 18.29 7.17
CA GLU A 103 0.10 18.59 7.19
C GLU A 103 -0.41 19.06 5.81
N GLY A 104 0.35 19.90 5.10
CA GLY A 104 0.03 20.29 3.72
C GLY A 104 0.02 19.10 2.75
N LYS A 105 1.00 18.20 2.86
CA LYS A 105 1.08 16.96 2.07
C LYS A 105 -0.04 15.96 2.39
N ALA A 106 -0.47 15.89 3.65
CA ALA A 106 -1.57 15.02 4.07
C ALA A 106 -2.91 15.45 3.43
N ASN A 107 -3.19 16.76 3.40
CA ASN A 107 -4.39 17.30 2.75
C ASN A 107 -4.43 17.05 1.24
N GLU A 108 -3.30 17.23 0.56
CA GLU A 108 -3.19 16.94 -0.87
C GLU A 108 -3.33 15.45 -1.16
N ALA A 109 -2.68 14.59 -0.38
CA ALA A 109 -2.81 13.14 -0.48
C ALA A 109 -4.26 12.69 -0.24
N ALA A 110 -4.93 13.24 0.77
CA ALA A 110 -6.34 12.98 1.06
C ALA A 110 -7.24 13.39 -0.12
N SER A 111 -7.01 14.57 -0.72
CA SER A 111 -7.76 15.02 -1.89
C SER A 111 -7.55 14.10 -3.09
N TYR A 112 -6.31 13.72 -3.38
CA TYR A 112 -5.99 12.76 -4.44
C TYR A 112 -6.66 11.40 -4.21
N LEU A 113 -6.60 10.86 -2.99
CA LEU A 113 -7.22 9.58 -2.66
C LEU A 113 -8.74 9.64 -2.79
N ARG A 114 -9.40 10.75 -2.43
CA ARG A 114 -10.82 10.97 -2.71
C ARG A 114 -11.11 10.88 -4.20
N SER A 115 -10.30 11.53 -5.04
CA SER A 115 -10.45 11.46 -6.51
C SER A 115 -10.26 10.04 -7.03
N VAL A 116 -9.29 9.29 -6.53
CA VAL A 116 -9.07 7.88 -6.90
C VAL A 116 -10.29 7.02 -6.54
N VAL A 117 -10.84 7.17 -5.33
CA VAL A 117 -12.04 6.44 -4.89
C VAL A 117 -13.26 6.79 -5.74
N GLN A 118 -13.38 8.04 -6.18
CA GLN A 118 -14.48 8.51 -7.03
C GLN A 118 -14.32 8.12 -8.51
N ALA A 119 -13.10 7.89 -8.99
CA ALA A 119 -12.82 7.58 -10.40
C ALA A 119 -13.40 6.22 -10.87
N ASN A 120 -13.85 5.36 -9.95
CA ASN A 120 -14.48 4.07 -10.23
C ASN A 120 -13.64 3.14 -11.13
N ILE A 121 -12.32 3.17 -10.94
CA ILE A 121 -11.34 2.39 -11.70
C ILE A 121 -10.94 1.07 -11.01
N PHE A 122 -11.49 0.80 -9.82
CA PHE A 122 -11.09 -0.36 -9.01
C PHE A 122 -11.41 -1.67 -9.71
N GLY A 123 -10.40 -2.53 -9.87
CA GLY A 123 -10.56 -3.80 -10.57
C GLY A 123 -10.76 -3.67 -12.08
N SER A 124 -10.21 -2.60 -12.69
CA SER A 124 -10.15 -2.37 -14.13
C SER A 124 -8.71 -2.48 -14.66
N PRO A 125 -8.08 -3.68 -14.64
CA PRO A 125 -6.71 -3.84 -15.11
C PRO A 125 -6.56 -3.58 -16.62
N GLU A 126 -7.63 -3.71 -17.40
CA GLU A 126 -7.62 -3.41 -18.83
C GLU A 126 -7.39 -1.92 -19.08
N PHE A 127 -8.09 -1.06 -18.32
CA PHE A 127 -7.98 0.40 -18.40
C PHE A 127 -6.55 0.86 -18.09
N ILE A 128 -5.98 0.44 -16.95
CA ILE A 128 -4.64 0.91 -16.56
C ILE A 128 -3.55 0.43 -17.50
N VAL A 129 -3.73 -0.75 -18.12
CA VAL A 129 -2.77 -1.28 -19.10
C VAL A 129 -2.85 -0.52 -20.42
N GLU A 130 -4.04 -0.08 -20.84
CA GLU A 130 -4.20 0.80 -22.00
C GLU A 130 -3.58 2.17 -21.77
N GLU A 131 -3.83 2.78 -20.61
CA GLU A 131 -3.20 4.04 -20.19
C GLU A 131 -1.67 3.92 -20.12
N PHE A 132 -1.14 2.79 -19.63
CA PHE A 132 0.30 2.52 -19.62
C PHE A 132 0.92 2.46 -21.03
N VAL A 133 0.24 1.79 -21.97
CA VAL A 133 0.68 1.74 -23.38
C VAL A 133 0.67 3.14 -24.00
N ALA A 134 -0.36 3.93 -23.71
CA ALA A 134 -0.49 5.31 -24.20
C ALA A 134 0.60 6.23 -23.60
N ALA A 135 0.79 6.20 -22.28
CA ALA A 135 1.75 7.04 -21.56
C ALA A 135 3.20 6.78 -21.96
N THR A 136 3.53 5.55 -22.37
CA THR A 136 4.87 5.17 -22.85
C THR A 136 5.06 5.40 -24.36
N TRP A 137 4.08 6.01 -25.05
CA TRP A 137 4.09 6.25 -26.49
C TRP A 137 4.36 4.96 -27.28
N SER A 138 3.75 3.86 -26.85
CA SER A 138 4.01 2.53 -27.38
C SER A 138 2.82 2.05 -28.21
N LYS A 139 3.09 1.24 -29.25
CA LYS A 139 2.02 0.64 -30.07
C LYS A 139 1.48 -0.65 -29.46
N THR A 140 2.27 -1.30 -28.60
CA THR A 140 1.93 -2.59 -28.00
C THR A 140 2.32 -2.62 -26.53
N LEU A 141 1.67 -3.50 -25.76
CA LEU A 141 2.04 -3.76 -24.37
C LEU A 141 3.47 -4.28 -24.24
N ALA A 142 3.94 -5.10 -25.18
CA ALA A 142 5.30 -5.62 -25.16
C ALA A 142 6.34 -4.48 -25.28
N GLU A 143 6.11 -3.53 -26.18
CA GLU A 143 6.97 -2.34 -26.34
C GLU A 143 6.98 -1.47 -25.08
N ALA A 144 5.80 -1.21 -24.49
CA ALA A 144 5.68 -0.43 -23.25
C ALA A 144 6.46 -1.08 -22.10
N CYS A 145 6.30 -2.40 -21.93
CA CYS A 145 7.02 -3.18 -20.93
C CYS A 145 8.54 -3.12 -21.11
N THR A 146 9.04 -3.18 -22.35
CA THR A 146 10.49 -3.06 -22.62
C THR A 146 11.04 -1.68 -22.28
N LYS A 147 10.29 -0.59 -22.54
CA LYS A 147 10.73 0.78 -22.22
C LYS A 147 10.86 1.04 -20.72
N VAL A 148 10.00 0.42 -19.92
CA VAL A 148 9.86 0.70 -18.47
C VAL A 148 10.49 -0.41 -17.60
N ASP A 149 11.06 -1.43 -18.23
CA ASP A 149 11.65 -2.60 -17.55
C ASP A 149 10.64 -3.34 -16.63
N VAL A 150 9.44 -3.58 -17.18
CA VAL A 150 8.36 -4.31 -16.50
C VAL A 150 8.13 -5.66 -17.20
N SER A 151 7.76 -6.69 -16.44
CA SER A 151 7.51 -8.02 -17.01
C SER A 151 6.23 -8.05 -17.86
N TYR A 152 6.40 -8.18 -19.18
CA TYR A 152 5.30 -8.34 -20.12
C TYR A 152 4.37 -9.50 -19.75
N ARG A 153 4.93 -10.65 -19.35
CA ARG A 153 4.12 -11.84 -19.01
C ARG A 153 3.26 -11.60 -17.77
N LYS A 154 3.80 -10.93 -16.74
CA LYS A 154 3.03 -10.60 -15.53
C LYS A 154 1.91 -9.62 -15.86
N LEU A 155 2.24 -8.51 -16.53
CA LEU A 155 1.25 -7.48 -16.84
C LEU A 155 0.14 -7.99 -17.76
N LEU A 156 0.46 -8.87 -18.73
CA LEU A 156 -0.54 -9.53 -19.56
C LEU A 156 -1.43 -10.48 -18.74
N SER A 157 -0.85 -11.22 -17.79
CA SER A 157 -1.60 -12.10 -16.88
C SER A 157 -2.57 -11.31 -16.00
N TRP A 158 -2.13 -10.16 -15.47
CA TRP A 158 -2.98 -9.25 -14.68
C TRP A 158 -4.07 -8.62 -15.53
N LYS A 159 -3.74 -8.13 -16.74
CA LYS A 159 -4.72 -7.59 -17.71
C LYS A 159 -5.84 -8.59 -17.97
N ASN A 160 -5.48 -9.85 -18.19
CA ASN A 160 -6.43 -10.91 -18.52
C ASN A 160 -7.05 -11.59 -17.27
N ARG A 161 -6.79 -11.05 -16.07
CA ARG A 161 -7.31 -11.58 -14.79
C ARG A 161 -6.96 -13.05 -14.53
N VAL A 162 -5.87 -13.54 -15.13
CA VAL A 162 -5.35 -14.90 -14.90
C VAL A 162 -4.66 -14.97 -13.54
N THR A 163 -4.00 -13.89 -13.14
CA THR A 163 -3.44 -13.70 -11.80
C THR A 163 -3.75 -12.29 -11.30
N THR A 164 -3.70 -12.09 -9.98
CA THR A 164 -3.78 -10.77 -9.34
C THR A 164 -2.39 -10.44 -8.78
N PRO A 165 -1.88 -9.20 -8.91
CA PRO A 165 -0.62 -8.82 -8.29
C PRO A 165 -0.70 -8.94 -6.76
N GLY A 166 0.44 -9.26 -6.14
CA GLY A 166 0.63 -9.18 -4.71
C GLY A 166 1.45 -7.95 -4.31
N LEU A 167 1.63 -7.72 -3.01
CA LEU A 167 2.51 -6.66 -2.52
C LEU A 167 4.00 -6.89 -2.87
N GLY A 168 4.41 -8.14 -3.12
CA GLY A 168 5.73 -8.44 -3.68
C GLY A 168 5.95 -7.89 -5.10
N ASP A 169 4.89 -7.54 -5.83
CA ASP A 169 4.97 -6.92 -7.16
C ASP A 169 5.03 -5.39 -7.11
N LEU A 170 5.05 -4.78 -5.91
CA LEU A 170 4.96 -3.33 -5.71
C LEU A 170 6.05 -2.55 -6.45
N LYS A 171 7.24 -3.13 -6.64
CA LYS A 171 8.30 -2.52 -7.44
C LYS A 171 7.87 -2.32 -8.90
N GLU A 172 7.28 -3.34 -9.53
CA GLU A 172 6.78 -3.24 -10.90
C GLU A 172 5.58 -2.28 -10.98
N VAL A 173 4.69 -2.31 -9.97
CA VAL A 173 3.55 -1.38 -9.87
C VAL A 173 4.01 0.08 -9.80
N ARG A 174 5.08 0.37 -9.04
CA ARG A 174 5.67 1.70 -8.94
C ARG A 174 6.29 2.16 -10.27
N LEU A 175 6.95 1.27 -11.00
CA LEU A 175 7.49 1.59 -12.33
C LEU A 175 6.38 1.95 -13.32
N ILE A 176 5.26 1.21 -13.30
CA ILE A 176 4.07 1.53 -14.10
C ILE A 176 3.52 2.91 -13.69
N ALA A 177 3.34 3.15 -12.39
CA ALA A 177 2.81 4.42 -11.88
C ALA A 177 3.71 5.62 -12.23
N GLU A 178 5.03 5.45 -12.19
CA GLU A 178 6.00 6.47 -12.56
C GLU A 178 5.96 6.78 -14.06
N ALA A 179 5.89 5.75 -14.92
CA ALA A 179 5.78 5.93 -16.36
C ALA A 179 4.47 6.60 -16.79
N MET A 180 3.42 6.49 -15.98
CA MET A 180 2.11 7.09 -16.23
C MET A 180 1.92 8.45 -15.58
N GLU A 181 2.78 8.82 -14.63
CA GLU A 181 2.63 10.02 -13.79
C GLU A 181 1.29 10.07 -12.99
N MET A 182 0.65 8.93 -12.72
CA MET A 182 -0.70 8.90 -12.09
C MET A 182 -0.71 8.50 -10.60
N GLY A 183 0.46 8.24 -9.99
CA GLY A 183 0.58 7.83 -8.57
C GLY A 183 0.30 6.34 -8.34
N THR A 184 0.90 5.73 -7.32
CA THR A 184 0.81 4.28 -7.07
C THR A 184 -0.59 3.80 -6.66
N PRO A 185 -1.39 4.54 -5.84
CA PRO A 185 -2.72 4.10 -5.45
C PRO A 185 -3.68 3.84 -6.62
N ILE A 186 -3.60 4.61 -7.71
CA ILE A 186 -4.45 4.44 -8.90
C ILE A 186 -4.15 3.12 -9.62
N VAL A 187 -2.87 2.77 -9.73
CA VAL A 187 -2.40 1.55 -10.39
C VAL A 187 -2.74 0.35 -9.52
N MET A 188 -2.49 0.44 -8.21
CA MET A 188 -2.89 -0.60 -7.26
C MET A 188 -4.41 -0.83 -7.27
N GLY A 189 -5.19 0.25 -7.32
CA GLY A 189 -6.65 0.20 -7.40
C GLY A 189 -7.13 -0.51 -8.67
N SER A 190 -6.59 -0.10 -9.81
CA SER A 190 -6.94 -0.67 -11.11
C SER A 190 -6.57 -2.14 -11.24
N LEU A 191 -5.40 -2.54 -10.72
CA LEU A 191 -4.97 -3.94 -10.73
C LEU A 191 -5.63 -4.80 -9.63
N GLY A 192 -6.45 -4.22 -8.75
CA GLY A 192 -7.17 -4.92 -7.69
C GLY A 192 -6.34 -5.26 -6.44
N LEU A 193 -5.12 -4.71 -6.34
CA LEU A 193 -4.26 -4.80 -5.16
C LEU A 193 -4.70 -3.84 -4.05
N LEU A 194 -5.32 -2.72 -4.41
CA LEU A 194 -6.08 -1.86 -3.51
C LEU A 194 -7.54 -1.98 -3.93
N GLN A 195 -8.45 -2.16 -2.98
CA GLN A 195 -9.86 -2.40 -3.26
C GLN A 195 -10.71 -1.30 -2.65
N ARG A 196 -11.92 -1.05 -3.20
CA ARG A 196 -12.79 0.03 -2.70
C ARG A 196 -13.15 -0.14 -1.22
N GLN A 197 -13.34 -1.37 -0.78
CA GLN A 197 -13.57 -1.72 0.62
C GLN A 197 -12.43 -1.36 1.56
N ASP A 198 -11.19 -1.22 1.06
CA ASP A 198 -10.06 -0.79 1.89
C ASP A 198 -10.24 0.65 2.36
N PHE A 199 -11.11 1.43 1.70
CA PHE A 199 -11.46 2.80 2.07
C PHE A 199 -12.75 2.92 2.89
N LEU A 200 -13.29 1.79 3.36
CA LEU A 200 -14.49 1.77 4.19
C LEU A 200 -14.15 1.33 5.62
N LEU A 201 -14.79 1.95 6.60
CA LEU A 201 -14.81 1.52 7.99
C LEU A 201 -16.28 1.48 8.44
N HIS A 202 -16.74 0.34 8.95
CA HIS A 202 -18.16 0.11 9.27
C HIS A 202 -19.12 0.49 8.12
N GLU A 203 -18.75 0.15 6.88
CA GLU A 203 -19.50 0.47 5.65
C GLU A 203 -19.53 1.96 5.26
N GLU A 204 -18.91 2.84 6.04
CA GLU A 204 -18.82 4.27 5.76
C GLU A 204 -17.46 4.62 5.13
N LEU A 205 -17.46 5.59 4.21
CA LEU A 205 -16.21 6.10 3.62
C LEU A 205 -15.37 6.78 4.69
N ILE A 206 -14.12 6.37 4.81
CA ILE A 206 -13.20 6.91 5.79
C ILE A 206 -12.80 8.37 5.50
N ASP A 207 -12.44 9.07 6.57
CA ASP A 207 -11.76 10.35 6.47
C ASP A 207 -10.26 10.10 6.22
N PHE A 208 -9.84 10.27 4.97
CA PHE A 208 -8.46 10.03 4.54
C PHE A 208 -7.42 10.83 5.35
N GLU A 209 -7.74 12.04 5.79
CA GLU A 209 -6.80 12.86 6.58
C GLU A 209 -6.62 12.26 7.97
N LYS A 210 -7.71 11.86 8.62
CA LYS A 210 -7.66 11.16 9.92
C LYS A 210 -6.90 9.83 9.83
N GLU A 211 -7.07 9.09 8.74
CA GLU A 211 -6.40 7.81 8.53
C GLU A 211 -4.89 7.99 8.31
N LEU A 212 -4.49 9.01 7.54
CA LEU A 212 -3.09 9.39 7.35
C LEU A 212 -2.45 9.81 8.68
N ASN A 213 -3.12 10.66 9.45
CA ASN A 213 -2.60 11.11 10.75
C ASN A 213 -2.52 9.97 11.76
N ALA A 214 -3.57 9.14 11.88
CA ALA A 214 -3.58 8.00 12.78
C ALA A 214 -2.46 6.98 12.48
N ALA A 215 -2.10 6.81 11.21
CA ALA A 215 -0.97 5.96 10.83
C ALA A 215 0.40 6.59 11.19
N LEU A 216 0.50 7.92 11.19
CA LEU A 216 1.72 8.65 11.58
C LEU A 216 1.88 8.76 13.11
N ASP A 217 0.78 8.73 13.86
CA ASP A 217 0.74 8.87 15.32
C ASP A 217 1.18 7.61 16.08
N VAL A 218 1.39 6.48 15.40
CA VAL A 218 1.93 5.26 16.04
C VAL A 218 3.39 5.49 16.44
N GLU A 219 3.62 5.58 17.76
CA GLU A 219 4.94 5.77 18.35
C GLU A 219 5.78 4.51 18.23
N ILE A 220 6.88 4.59 17.48
CA ILE A 220 7.84 3.49 17.35
C ILE A 220 8.90 3.65 18.46
N TRP A 221 9.03 2.65 19.33
CA TRP A 221 10.02 2.61 20.42
C TRP A 221 11.26 1.79 20.06
#